data_AF-A0A381WNQ2-F1
#
_entry.id   AF-A0A381WNQ2-F1
#
_cell.length_a   1.000
_cell.length_b   1.000
_cell.length_c   1.000
_cell.angle_alpha   90.00
_cell.angle_beta   90.00
_cell.angle_gamma   90.00
#
_symmetry.space_group_name_H-M   'P 1'
#
loop_
_entity.id
_entity.type
_entity.pdbx_description
1 polymer ?
#
loop_
_entity_poly.entity_id
_entity_poly.type
_entity_poly.pdbx_seq_one_letter_code
_entity_poly.pdbx_strand_id
1 'polypeptide(L)' 'MRLFRPPKSNGHGIVMVHGGAWTANDRTTPWVMCEALATAGMLVASLDFRCGPNFQHPTASADIAA' A
#
# COMPACT_ATOMS: atom_id res chain seq x y z
N MET A 1 5.91 5.42 -0.15
CA MET A 1 5.19 4.76 -1.27
C MET A 1 6.12 3.96 -2.17
N ARG A 2 5.64 2.83 -2.69
CA ARG A 2 6.25 2.01 -3.75
C ARG A 2 5.22 1.79 -4.86
N LEU A 3 5.64 1.90 -6.12
CA LEU A 3 4.77 1.72 -7.27
C LEU A 3 5.12 0.42 -8.02
N PHE A 4 4.14 -0.44 -8.25
CA PHE A 4 4.25 -1.61 -9.10
C PHE A 4 3.54 -1.30 -10.42
N ARG A 5 4.30 -1.32 -11.53
CA ARG A 5 3.79 -0.98 -12.85
C ARG A 5 3.44 -2.25 -13.61
N PRO A 6 2.23 -2.33 -14.19
CA PRO A 6 1.86 -3.47 -15.02
C PRO A 6 2.67 -3.44 -16.32
N PRO A 7 3.04 -4.62 -16.88
CA PRO A 7 3.67 -4.69 -18.21
C PRO A 7 2.71 -4.23 -19.32
N LYS A 8 1.41 -4.45 -19.14
CA LYS A 8 0.33 -3.92 -19.99
C LYS A 8 -0.80 -3.43 -19.10
N SER A 9 -1.10 -2.13 -19.14
CA SER A 9 -2.16 -1.54 -18.34
C SER A 9 -3.55 -2.01 -18.79
N ASN A 10 -4.41 -2.36 -17.84
CA ASN A 10 -5.83 -2.60 -18.05
C ASN A 10 -6.71 -1.37 -17.71
N GLY A 11 -6.09 -0.24 -17.34
CA GLY A 11 -6.79 1.01 -17.00
C GLY A 11 -7.22 1.15 -15.53
N HIS A 12 -7.02 0.13 -14.69
CA HIS A 12 -7.37 0.18 -13.27
C HIS A 12 -6.16 0.45 -12.36
N GLY A 13 -6.43 1.10 -11.23
CA GLY A 13 -5.45 1.41 -10.20
C GLY A 13 -5.90 0.92 -8.82
N ILE A 14 -4.94 0.50 -8.00
CA ILE A 14 -5.14 0.09 -6.61
C ILE A 14 -4.20 0.88 -5.70
N VAL A 15 -4.74 1.39 -4.61
CA VAL A 15 -3.97 1.87 -3.45
C VAL A 15 -3.90 0.72 -2.44
N MET A 16 -2.70 0.22 -2.16
CA MET A 16 -2.46 -0.86 -1.22
C MET A 16 -2.05 -0.29 0.14
N VAL A 17 -2.84 -0.62 1.16
CA VAL A 17 -2.56 -0.31 2.57
C VAL A 17 -2.20 -1.63 3.26
N HIS A 18 -1.01 -1.70 3.85
CA HIS A 18 -0.56 -2.91 4.51
C HIS A 18 -1.30 -3.14 5.84
N GLY A 19 -1.44 -4.42 6.22
CA GLY A 19 -1.86 -4.82 7.57
C GLY A 19 -0.74 -4.64 8.60
N GLY A 20 -0.87 -5.31 9.75
CA GLY A 20 0.10 -5.17 10.86
C GLY A 20 -0.45 -4.39 12.05
N ALA A 21 -1.77 -4.38 12.21
CA ALA A 21 -2.48 -3.84 13.38
C ALA A 21 -2.10 -2.39 13.74
N TRP A 22 -1.77 -1.57 12.73
CA TRP A 22 -1.35 -0.17 12.88
C TRP A 22 0.00 0.03 13.58
N THR A 23 0.76 -1.03 13.84
CA THR A 23 1.99 -1.01 14.64
C THR A 23 3.18 -1.71 13.97
N ALA A 24 2.96 -2.35 12.84
CA ALA A 24 3.99 -3.14 12.15
C ALA A 24 3.86 -3.03 10.63
N ASN A 25 4.88 -3.54 9.93
CA ASN A 25 5.01 -3.60 8.48
C ASN A 25 5.22 -2.25 7.80
N ASP A 26 5.45 -2.30 6.49
CA ASP A 26 5.63 -1.14 5.63
C ASP A 26 5.14 -1.43 4.19
N ARG A 27 5.35 -0.48 3.27
CA ARG A 27 4.99 -0.59 1.85
C ARG A 27 5.56 -1.82 1.12
N THR A 28 6.55 -2.51 1.69
CA THR A 28 7.21 -3.67 1.07
C THR A 28 6.60 -4.99 1.49
N THR A 29 5.90 -5.04 2.63
CA THR A 29 5.31 -6.27 3.16
C THR A 29 4.29 -6.92 2.22
N PRO A 30 3.34 -6.20 1.58
CA PRO A 30 2.38 -6.83 0.67
C PRO A 30 2.95 -7.09 -0.74
N TRP A 31 4.24 -7.41 -0.86
CA TRP A 31 4.94 -7.59 -2.15
C TRP A 31 4.20 -8.54 -3.09
N VAL A 32 3.96 -9.78 -2.64
CA VAL A 32 3.40 -10.85 -3.48
C VAL A 32 2.03 -10.45 -4.04
N MET A 33 1.21 -9.79 -3.23
CA MET A 33 -0.09 -9.29 -3.66
C MET A 33 0.04 -8.14 -4.66
N CYS A 34 0.91 -7.17 -4.39
CA CYS A 34 1.14 -6.04 -5.30
C CYS A 34 1.66 -6.50 -6.66
N GLU A 35 2.60 -7.45 -6.67
CA GLU A 35 3.18 -8.01 -7.89
C GLU A 35 2.14 -8.80 -8.70
N ALA A 36 1.30 -9.61 -8.03
CA ALA A 36 0.23 -10.35 -8.70
C ALA A 36 -0.80 -9.41 -9.35
N LEU A 37 -1.23 -8.37 -8.63
CA LEU A 37 -2.17 -7.36 -9.14
C LEU A 37 -1.57 -6.56 -10.30
N ALA A 38 -0.29 -6.21 -10.23
CA ALA A 38 0.40 -5.55 -11.33
C ALA A 38 0.56 -6.45 -12.56
N THR A 39 0.86 -7.73 -12.36
CA THR A 39 0.91 -8.72 -13.44
C THR A 39 -0.47 -8.89 -14.11
N ALA A 40 -1.56 -8.76 -13.35
CA ALA A 40 -2.92 -8.75 -13.87
C ALA A 40 -3.32 -7.44 -14.61
N GLY A 41 -2.41 -6.47 -14.72
CA GLY A 41 -2.59 -5.26 -15.52
C GLY A 41 -2.93 -4.00 -14.73
N MET A 42 -2.99 -4.06 -13.40
CA MET A 42 -3.35 -2.90 -12.56
C MET A 42 -2.12 -2.10 -12.14
N LEU A 43 -2.23 -0.77 -12.07
CA LEU A 43 -1.23 0.06 -11.40
C LEU A 43 -1.42 -0.06 -9.88
N VAL A 44 -0.38 -0.44 -9.13
CA VAL A 44 -0.49 -0.60 -7.67
C VAL A 44 0.43 0.35 -6.93
N ALA A 45 -0.13 1.25 -6.14
CA ALA A 45 0.59 2.15 -5.24
C ALA A 45 0.52 1.61 -3.80
N SER A 46 1.61 1.02 -3.31
CA SER A 46 1.74 0.55 -1.93
C SER A 46 2.24 1.66 -1.02
N LEU A 47 1.47 2.00 0.01
CA LEU A 47 1.73 3.15 0.88
C LEU A 47 2.46 2.75 2.16
N ASP A 48 3.14 3.73 2.76
CA ASP A 48 3.51 3.69 4.18
C ASP A 48 2.58 4.63 4.92
N PHE A 49 2.41 4.41 6.22
CA PHE A 49 1.77 5.34 7.13
C PHE A 49 2.51 5.34 8.47
N ARG A 50 2.32 6.38 9.26
CA ARG A 50 2.89 6.46 10.60
C ARG A 50 2.22 5.46 11.54
N CYS A 51 3.03 4.64 12.21
CA CYS A 51 2.57 3.52 13.05
C CYS A 51 2.67 3.80 14.56
N GLY A 52 1.82 3.13 15.32
CA GLY A 52 1.92 3.08 16.78
C GLY A 52 3.16 2.31 17.27
N PRO A 53 3.54 2.49 18.54
CA PRO A 53 2.91 3.36 19.54
C PRO A 53 3.23 4.86 19.36
N ASN A 54 4.24 5.19 18.56
CA ASN A 54 4.72 6.57 18.38
C ASN A 54 3.68 7.49 17.72
N PHE A 55 2.80 6.93 16.90
CA PHE A 55 1.74 7.67 16.20
C PHE A 55 0.39 6.98 16.42
N GLN A 56 -0.42 7.55 17.30
CA GLN A 56 -1.72 7.00 17.69
C GLN A 56 -2.81 7.40 16.69
N HIS A 57 -3.95 6.70 16.74
CA HIS A 57 -5.14 7.07 15.97
C HIS A 57 -5.51 8.55 16.21
N PRO A 58 -5.83 9.34 15.17
CA PRO A 58 -6.14 8.94 13.78
C PRO A 58 -4.95 9.08 12.81
N THR A 59 -3.71 9.10 13.28
CA THR A 59 -2.56 9.49 12.44
C THR A 59 -2.43 8.63 11.17
N ALA A 60 -2.48 7.31 11.31
CA ALA A 60 -2.38 6.40 10.17
C ALA A 60 -3.52 6.58 9.15
N SER A 61 -4.76 6.73 9.61
CA SER A 61 -5.91 6.93 8.71
C SER A 61 -5.87 8.30 8.03
N ALA A 62 -5.36 9.32 8.72
CA ALA A 62 -5.12 10.64 8.12
C ALA A 62 -4.02 10.58 7.04
N ASP A 63 -2.94 9.83 7.25
CA ASP A 63 -1.89 9.65 6.25
C ASP A 63 -2.41 8.96 4.98
N ILE A 64 -3.34 8.01 5.12
CA ILE A 64 -3.90 7.23 4.01
C ILE A 64 -4.93 8.06 3.20
N ALA A 65 -5.69 8.93 3.86
CA ALA A 65 -6.79 9.68 3.24
C ALA A 65 -6.37 11.01 2.60
N ALA A 66 -5.12 11.43 2.78
CA ALA A 66 -4.59 12.72 2.33
C ALA A 66 -4.30 12.80 0.82
#